data_AF-A0A5C4MDJ1-F1
#
_entry.id   AF-A0A5C4MDJ1-F1
#
_cell.length_a   1.000
_cell.length_b   1.000
_cell.length_c   1.000
_cell.angle_alpha   90.00
_cell.angle_beta   90.00
_cell.angle_gamma   90.00
#
_symmetry.space_group_name_H-M   'P 1'
#
loop_
_entity.id
_entity.type
_entity.pdbx_description
1 polymer ?
#
loop_
_entity_poly.entity_id
_entity_poly.type
_entity_poly.pdbx_seq_one_letter_code
_entity_poly.pdbx_strand_id
1 'polypeptide(L)' 'MVDLSRVAFLGSSGLKTLVRAASEAERRREPLRIVVDANRPVIRPIELTGLDQVLALYHGVDKALVGDSQER' A
#
# COMPACT_ATOMS: atom_id res chain seq x y z
N MET A 1 4.64 -0.20 7.56
CA MET A 1 3.33 -0.82 7.23
C MET A 1 2.24 0.20 7.52
N VAL A 2 1.23 0.31 6.64
CA VAL A 2 0.08 1.22 6.82
C VAL A 2 -1.21 0.43 6.60
N ASP A 3 -2.18 0.57 7.49
CA ASP A 3 -3.49 -0.09 7.38
C ASP A 3 -4.55 0.90 6.85
N LEU A 4 -5.06 0.61 5.66
CA LEU A 4 -6.09 1.38 4.98
C LEU A 4 -7.45 0.66 4.95
N SER A 5 -7.60 -0.48 5.62
CA SER A 5 -8.83 -1.29 5.62
C SER A 5 -10.08 -0.52 6.06
N ARG A 6 -9.92 0.44 6.98
CA ARG A 6 -11.00 1.29 7.50
C ARG A 6 -11.13 2.64 6.78
N VAL A 7 -10.29 2.91 5.77
CA VAL A 7 -10.32 4.17 5.03
C VAL A 7 -11.44 4.09 3.97
N ALA A 8 -12.43 4.97 4.10
CA ALA A 8 -13.57 5.00 3.19
C ALA A 8 -13.36 5.88 1.94
N PHE A 9 -12.34 6.76 1.96
CA PHE A 9 -12.05 7.67 0.86
C PHE A 9 -10.56 8.02 0.80
N LEU A 10 -9.97 7.95 -0.40
CA LEU A 10 -8.57 8.31 -0.67
C LEU A 10 -8.51 9.40 -1.74
N GLY A 11 -8.47 10.66 -1.30
CA GLY A 11 -8.35 11.83 -2.17
C GLY A 11 -6.91 12.15 -2.57
N SER A 12 -6.74 13.22 -3.34
CA SER A 12 -5.44 13.61 -3.93
C SER A 12 -4.34 13.87 -2.91
N SER A 13 -4.65 14.39 -1.72
CA SER A 13 -3.67 14.59 -0.64
C SER A 13 -3.18 13.27 -0.04
N GLY A 14 -4.08 12.31 0.14
CA GLY A 14 -3.74 10.96 0.59
C GLY A 14 -2.89 10.22 -0.44
N LEU A 15 -3.26 10.30 -1.72
CA LEU A 15 -2.46 9.74 -2.81
C LEU A 15 -1.04 10.34 -2.86
N LYS A 16 -0.91 11.67 -2.81
CA LYS A 16 0.41 12.33 -2.77
C LYS A 16 1.26 11.86 -1.60
N THR A 17 0.63 11.63 -0.45
CA THR A 17 1.32 11.11 0.74
C THR A 17 1.80 9.67 0.51
N LEU A 18 0.97 8.80 -0.09
CA LEU A 18 1.36 7.44 -0.45
C LEU A 18 2.48 7.42 -1.50
N VAL A 19 2.42 8.27 -2.52
CA VAL A 19 3.51 8.42 -3.52
C VAL A 19 4.82 8.77 -2.84
N ARG A 20 4.82 9.80 -1.99
CA ARG A 20 6.03 10.18 -1.25
C ARG A 20 6.55 9.01 -0.44
N ALA A 21 5.70 8.38 0.36
CA ALA A 21 6.08 7.28 1.24
C ALA A 21 6.63 6.07 0.45
N ALA A 22 6.02 5.73 -0.68
CA ALA A 22 6.52 4.69 -1.59
C ALA A 22 7.93 5.03 -2.10
N SER A 23 8.16 6.26 -2.55
CA SER A 23 9.49 6.71 -2.98
C SER A 23 10.52 6.68 -1.85
N GLU A 24 10.14 6.95 -0.59
CA GLU A 24 11.07 6.82 0.55
C GLU A 24 11.41 5.36 0.85
N ALA A 25 10.44 4.46 0.70
CA ALA A 25 10.59 3.03 0.92
C ALA A 25 11.47 2.39 -0.18
N GLU A 26 11.24 2.76 -1.44
CA GLU A 26 12.07 2.34 -2.59
C GLU A 26 13.55 2.74 -2.41
N ARG A 27 13.82 3.97 -1.93
CA ARG A 27 15.19 4.41 -1.60
C ARG A 27 15.86 3.55 -0.53
N ARG A 28 15.07 2.92 0.35
CA ARG A 28 15.55 1.98 1.38
C ARG A 28 15.60 0.54 0.89
N ARG A 29 15.18 0.27 -0.36
CA ARG A 29 15.03 -1.08 -0.95
C ARG A 29 14.10 -1.98 -0.14
N GLU A 30 13.09 -1.39 0.49
CA GLU A 30 12.08 -2.09 1.26
C GLU A 30 10.72 -1.62 0.76
N PRO A 31 9.87 -2.48 0.17
CA PRO A 31 8.56 -2.06 -0.31
C PRO A 31 7.67 -1.62 0.87
N LEU A 32 6.90 -0.56 0.65
CA LEU A 32 5.94 -0.10 1.65
C LEU A 32 4.74 -1.06 1.68
N ARG A 33 4.63 -1.82 2.77
CA ARG A 33 3.48 -2.69 3.02
C ARG A 33 2.21 -1.89 3.31
N ILE A 34 1.17 -2.12 2.54
CA ILE A 34 -0.16 -1.53 2.69
C ILE A 34 -1.18 -2.64 2.91
N VAL A 35 -1.94 -2.54 3.99
CA VAL A 35 -3.08 -3.41 4.24
C VAL A 35 -4.31 -2.75 3.65
N VAL A 36 -5.00 -3.48 2.78
CA VAL A 36 -6.29 -3.10 2.21
C VAL A 36 -7.28 -4.24 2.44
N ASP A 37 -8.54 -3.92 2.69
CA ASP A 37 -9.61 -4.93 2.62
C ASP A 37 -10.12 -5.02 1.16
N ALA A 38 -11.18 -5.79 0.89
CA ALA A 38 -11.95 -5.77 -0.36
C ALA A 38 -12.61 -4.41 -0.68
N ASN A 39 -12.21 -3.35 0.02
CA ASN A 39 -12.73 -2.01 -0.09
C ASN A 39 -12.20 -1.36 -1.38
N ARG A 40 -13.10 -1.20 -2.37
CA ARG A 40 -12.78 -0.55 -3.65
C ARG A 40 -12.39 0.95 -3.62
N PRO A 41 -12.81 1.81 -2.67
CA PRO A 41 -12.52 3.25 -2.73
C PRO A 41 -11.05 3.61 -2.51
N VAL A 42 -10.24 2.71 -1.95
CA VAL A 42 -8.78 2.91 -1.80
C VAL A 42 -7.98 2.19 -2.88
N ILE A 43 -8.43 1.01 -3.33
CA ILE A 43 -7.73 0.19 -4.33
C ILE A 43 -7.68 0.91 -5.68
N ARG A 44 -8.84 1.39 -6.17
CA ARG A 44 -8.91 1.97 -7.52
C ARG A 44 -8.04 3.23 -7.70
N PRO A 45 -8.00 4.18 -6.75
CA PRO A 45 -7.07 5.30 -6.84
C PRO A 45 -5.60 4.87 -6.82
N ILE A 46 -5.23 3.83 -6.08
CA ILE A 46 -3.86 3.28 -6.06
C ILE A 46 -3.50 2.74 -7.44
N GLU A 47 -4.34 1.88 -8.02
CA GLU A 47 -4.16 1.31 -9.38
C GLU A 47 -4.05 2.38 -10.46
N LEU A 48 -4.93 3.39 -10.43
CA LEU A 48 -4.93 4.48 -11.42
C LEU A 48 -3.65 5.33 -11.37
N THR A 49 -2.96 5.34 -10.23
CA THR A 49 -1.67 6.03 -10.06
C THR A 49 -0.46 5.13 -10.30
N GLY A 50 -0.66 3.83 -10.57
CA GLY A 50 0.40 2.84 -10.72
C GLY A 50 1.14 2.51 -9.42
N LEU A 51 0.60 2.91 -8.27
CA LEU A 51 1.24 2.69 -6.97
C LEU A 51 1.23 1.22 -6.55
N ASP A 52 0.33 0.42 -7.09
CA ASP A 52 0.27 -1.04 -6.93
C ASP A 52 1.54 -1.77 -7.40
N GLN A 53 2.35 -1.14 -8.26
CA GLN A 53 3.61 -1.72 -8.75
C GLN A 53 4.77 -1.59 -7.76
N VAL A 54 4.67 -0.66 -6.79
CA VAL A 54 5.75 -0.34 -5.84
C VAL A 54 5.33 -0.55 -4.38
N LEU A 55 4.03 -0.61 -4.11
CA LEU A 55 3.47 -0.94 -2.82
C LEU A 55 3.27 -2.45 -2.70
N ALA A 56 3.57 -3.02 -1.54
CA ALA A 56 3.21 -4.41 -1.24
C ALA A 56 1.80 -4.42 -0.64
N LEU A 57 0.80 -4.80 -1.42
CA LEU A 57 -0.60 -4.83 -1.00
C LEU A 57 -0.95 -6.17 -0.32
N TYR A 58 -1.60 -6.10 0.83
CA TYR A 58 -2.03 -7.28 1.59
C TYR A 58 -3.50 -7.19 2.00
N HIS A 59 -4.20 -8.31 1.89
CA HIS A 59 -5.57 -8.47 2.39
C HIS A 59 -5.57 -8.95 3.84
N GLY A 60 -5.36 -8.01 4.77
CA GLY A 60 -5.30 -8.26 6.21
C GLY A 60 -3.93 -8.00 6.83
N VAL A 61 -3.95 -7.59 8.10
CA VAL A 61 -2.74 -7.27 8.87
C VAL A 61 -1.91 -8.52 9.14
N ASP A 62 -2.57 -9.64 9.42
CA ASP A 62 -1.96 -10.95 9.59
C ASP A 62 -1.12 -11.35 8.37
N LYS A 63 -1.65 -11.14 7.15
CA LYS A 63 -0.91 -11.40 5.91
C LYS A 63 0.27 -10.45 5.73
N ALA A 64 0.11 -9.18 6.06
CA ALA A 64 1.18 -8.20 5.97
C ALA A 64 2.31 -8.43 6.98
N LEU A 65 2.00 -8.99 8.16
CA LEU A 65 2.99 -9.32 9.19
C LEU A 65 3.83 -10.56 8.82
N VAL A 66 3.25 -11.49 8.07
CA VAL A 66 3.95 -12.70 7.58
C VAL A 66 4.72 -12.42 6.27
N GLY A 67 4.31 -11.38 5.52
CA GLY A 67 4.80 -11.05 4.18
C GLY A 67 6.28 -10.61 4.08
N ASP A 68 6.97 -11.18 3.09
CA ASP A 68 8.41 -11.15 2.69
C ASP A 68 9.33 -12.27 3.19
N SER A 69 8.83 -13.32 3.84
CA SER A 69 9.66 -14.49 4.18
C SER A 69 9.92 -15.46 3.01
N GLN A 70 9.42 -15.15 1.80
CA GLN A 70 9.38 -16.06 0.65
C GLN A 70 9.69 -15.32 -0.67
N GLU A 71 10.86 -14.71 -0.80
CA GLU A 71 11.54 -14.55 -2.09
C GLU A 71 12.99 -14.13 -1.78
N ARG A 72 13.93 -15.08 -1.83
CA ARG A 72 15.39 -14.84 -1.85
C ARG A 72 15.94 -15.45 -3.12
#